data_AF-M1ZZS0-F1
#
_entry.id   AF-M1ZZS0-F1
#
_cell.length_a   1.000
_cell.length_b   1.000
_cell.length_c   1.000
_cell.angle_alpha   90.00
_cell.angle_beta   90.00
_cell.angle_gamma   90.00
#
_symmetry.space_group_name_H-M   'P 1'
#
loop_
_entity.id
_entity.type
_entity.pdbx_description
1 polymer ?
#
loop_
_entity_poly.entity_id
_entity_poly.type
_entity_poly.pdbx_seq_one_letter_code
_entity_poly.pdbx_strand_id
1 'polypeptide(L)'
;MHTIRKRLSILFVICSVAGILLVTLFVNATINNKFDAYIVDVQDKRYQRIVSYFEEVYKAQGKWTKNSGVELMHEAHMGNYCLTLLDINKKLYGV
;
A
#
# COMPACT_ATOMS: atom_id res chain seq x y z
N MET A 1 -6.07 -19.90 -56.05
CA MET A 1 -5.83 -18.44 -56.02
C MET A 1 -5.88 -17.93 -54.58
N HIS A 2 -4.73 -17.63 -53.97
CA HIS A 2 -4.70 -16.85 -52.72
C HIS A 2 -4.99 -15.39 -53.08
N THR A 3 -6.27 -15.01 -53.07
CA THR A 3 -6.69 -13.63 -53.31
C THR A 3 -6.18 -12.73 -52.19
N ILE A 4 -5.74 -11.52 -52.55
CA ILE A 4 -5.23 -10.47 -51.66
C ILE A 4 -6.07 -10.32 -50.38
N ARG A 5 -7.40 -10.50 -50.49
CA ARG A 5 -8.36 -10.51 -49.38
C ARG A 5 -8.01 -11.50 -48.26
N LYS A 6 -7.56 -12.71 -48.56
CA LYS A 6 -7.20 -13.73 -47.55
C LYS A 6 -5.94 -13.35 -46.78
N ARG A 7 -4.93 -12.76 -47.46
CA ARG A 7 -3.71 -12.25 -46.82
C ARG A 7 -4.01 -11.06 -45.92
N LEU A 8 -4.83 -10.12 -46.39
CA LEU A 8 -5.26 -8.95 -45.61
C LEU A 8 -6.01 -9.36 -44.35
N SER A 9 -6.93 -10.34 -44.46
CA SER A 9 -7.70 -10.83 -43.33
C SER A 9 -6.81 -11.45 -42.23
N ILE A 10 -5.82 -12.25 -42.62
CA ILE A 10 -4.84 -12.84 -41.67
C ILE A 10 -4.05 -11.74 -40.97
N LEU A 11 -3.61 -10.72 -41.72
CA LEU A 11 -2.85 -9.60 -41.16
C LEU A 11 -3.68 -8.81 -40.14
N PHE A 12 -4.96 -8.56 -40.42
CA PHE A 12 -5.87 -7.93 -39.46
C PHE A 12 -6.05 -8.76 -38.20
N VAL A 13 -6.24 -10.08 -38.32
CA VAL A 13 -6.36 -10.97 -37.15
C VAL A 13 -5.09 -10.92 -36.30
N ILE A 14 -3.91 -10.99 -36.92
CA ILE A 14 -2.63 -10.90 -36.20
C ILE A 14 -2.50 -9.54 -35.51
N CYS A 15 -2.83 -8.44 -36.19
CA CYS A 15 -2.79 -7.09 -35.60
C CYS A 15 -3.76 -6.96 -34.42
N SER A 16 -4.97 -7.51 -34.53
CA SER A 16 -5.94 -7.50 -33.43
C SER A 16 -5.44 -8.30 -32.23
N VAL A 17 -4.90 -9.51 -32.45
CA VAL A 17 -4.34 -10.34 -31.37
C VAL A 17 -3.14 -9.65 -30.72
N ALA A 18 -2.23 -9.08 -31.53
CA ALA A 18 -1.08 -8.33 -31.02
C ALA A 18 -1.52 -7.10 -30.21
N GLY A 19 -2.54 -6.38 -30.67
CA GLY A 19 -3.11 -5.26 -29.95
C GLY A 19 -3.68 -5.67 -28.59
N ILE A 20 -4.44 -6.76 -28.53
CA ILE A 20 -5.00 -7.29 -27.27
C ILE A 20 -3.87 -7.68 -26.32
N LEU A 21 -2.83 -8.36 -26.81
CA LEU A 21 -1.68 -8.76 -26.01
C LEU A 21 -0.94 -7.55 -25.44
N LEU A 22 -0.68 -6.54 -26.26
CA LEU A 22 -0.01 -5.32 -25.83
C LEU A 22 -0.84 -4.57 -24.78
N VAL A 23 -2.14 -4.37 -25.03
CA VAL A 23 -3.03 -3.71 -24.07
C VAL A 23 -3.03 -4.48 -22.75
N THR A 24 -3.16 -5.81 -22.80
CA THR A 24 -3.15 -6.65 -21.59
C THR A 24 -1.84 -6.51 -20.83
N LEU A 25 -0.70 -6.54 -21.51
CA LEU A 25 0.61 -6.37 -20.88
C LEU A 25 0.75 -4.98 -20.24
N PHE A 26 0.47 -3.92 -20.98
CA PHE A 26 0.62 -2.55 -20.48
C PHE A 26 -0.35 -2.22 -19.36
N VAL A 27 -1.61 -2.66 -19.47
CA VAL A 27 -2.61 -2.45 -18.42
C VAL A 27 -2.19 -3.16 -17.14
N ASN A 28 -1.81 -4.44 -17.21
CA ASN A 28 -1.36 -5.17 -16.02
C ASN A 28 -0.10 -4.54 -15.40
N ALA A 29 0.90 -4.22 -16.22
CA ALA A 29 2.12 -3.58 -15.73
C ALA A 29 1.83 -2.22 -15.07
N THR A 30 0.96 -1.40 -15.68
CA THR A 30 0.62 -0.08 -15.16
C THR A 30 -0.21 -0.17 -13.88
N ILE A 31 -1.22 -1.03 -13.85
CA ILE A 31 -2.07 -1.23 -12.68
C ILE A 31 -1.23 -1.72 -11.51
N ASN A 32 -0.39 -2.74 -11.71
CA ASN A 32 0.46 -3.28 -10.64
C ASN A 32 1.41 -2.20 -10.10
N ASN A 33 2.13 -1.50 -10.97
CA ASN A 33 3.04 -0.44 -10.54
C ASN A 33 2.33 0.69 -9.77
N LYS A 34 1.13 1.08 -10.20
CA LYS A 34 0.34 2.11 -9.52
C LYS A 34 -0.22 1.62 -8.20
N PHE A 35 -0.69 0.37 -8.15
CA PHE A 35 -1.22 -0.24 -6.96
C PHE A 35 -0.13 -0.41 -5.90
N ASP A 36 1.04 -0.92 -6.27
CA ASP A 36 2.17 -1.08 -5.35
C ASP A 36 2.62 0.27 -4.78
N ALA A 37 2.78 1.29 -5.64
CA ALA A 37 3.11 2.63 -5.20
C ALA A 37 2.05 3.21 -4.25
N TYR A 38 0.77 2.99 -4.54
CA TYR A 38 -0.34 3.42 -3.68
C TYR A 38 -0.30 2.73 -2.32
N ILE A 39 -0.08 1.42 -2.28
CA ILE A 39 0.01 0.65 -1.03
C ILE A 39 1.17 1.15 -0.17
N VAL A 40 2.32 1.45 -0.77
CA VAL A 40 3.47 2.02 -0.06
C VAL A 40 3.15 3.41 0.50
N ASP A 41 2.55 4.30 -0.30
CA ASP A 41 2.18 5.66 0.14
C ASP A 41 1.15 5.65 1.28
N VAL A 42 0.15 4.78 1.21
CA VAL A 42 -0.85 4.62 2.27
C VAL A 42 -0.21 4.10 3.56
N GLN A 43 0.72 3.15 3.45
CA GLN A 43 1.47 2.66 4.61
C GLN A 43 2.36 3.75 5.21
N ASP A 44 3.10 4.49 4.39
CA ASP A 44 3.99 5.56 4.87
C ASP A 44 3.21 6.66 5.60
N LYS A 45 2.07 7.10 5.03
CA LYS A 45 1.16 8.05 5.71
C LYS A 45 0.65 7.53 7.04
N ARG A 46 0.35 6.23 7.13
CA ARG A 46 -0.07 5.60 8.38
C ARG A 46 1.08 5.59 9.40
N TYR A 47 2.29 5.21 8.98
CA TYR A 47 3.47 5.23 9.85
C TYR A 47 3.77 6.64 10.37
N GLN A 48 3.75 7.64 9.50
CA GLN A 48 3.94 9.03 9.88
C GLN A 48 2.93 9.46 10.95
N ARG A 49 1.63 9.14 10.77
CA ARG A 49 0.61 9.44 11.78
C ARG A 49 0.90 8.77 13.13
N ILE A 50 1.25 7.47 13.11
CA ILE A 50 1.58 6.72 14.33
C ILE A 50 2.75 7.37 15.06
N VAL A 51 3.83 7.68 14.34
CA VAL A 51 5.03 8.30 14.92
C VAL A 51 4.71 9.69 15.48
N SER A 52 4.00 10.53 14.72
CA SER A 52 3.61 11.87 15.19
C SER A 52 2.78 11.80 16.48
N TYR A 53 1.84 10.87 16.57
CA TYR A 53 1.03 10.69 17.77
C TYR A 53 1.85 10.18 18.96
N PHE A 54 2.79 9.26 18.73
CA PHE A 54 3.72 8.80 19.77
C PHE A 54 4.56 9.95 20.31
N GLU A 55 5.08 10.80 19.41
CA GLU A 55 5.85 11.98 19.81
C GLU A 55 5.03 12.96 20.64
N GLU A 56 3.77 13.21 20.26
CA GLU A 56 2.87 14.10 21.00
C GLU A 56 2.60 13.58 22.41
N VAL A 57 2.25 12.30 22.53
CA VAL A 57 2.01 11.64 23.83
C VAL A 57 3.29 11.68 24.69
N TYR A 58 4.45 11.41 24.10
CA TYR A 58 5.72 11.45 24.82
C TYR A 58 6.12 12.86 25.26
N LYS A 59 5.95 13.86 24.39
CA LYS A 59 6.21 15.28 24.71
C LYS A 59 5.33 15.76 25.86
N ALA A 60 4.08 15.30 25.92
CA ALA A 60 3.15 15.65 27.00
C ALA A 60 3.48 14.97 28.34
N GLN A 61 3.87 13.68 28.32
CA GLN A 61 4.04 12.88 29.54
C GLN A 61 5.49 12.81 30.04
N GLY A 62 6.48 13.07 29.17
CA GLY A 62 7.92 12.98 29.46
C GLY A 62 8.47 11.56 29.69
N LYS A 63 7.62 10.54 29.70
CA LYS A 63 7.98 9.13 29.86
C LYS A 63 6.84 8.22 29.35
N TRP A 64 7.18 7.00 28.97
CA TRP A 64 6.18 5.96 28.70
C TRP A 64 5.55 5.45 30.00
N THR A 65 4.23 5.36 30.01
CA THR A 65 3.43 4.86 31.12
C THR A 65 2.41 3.82 30.62
N LYS A 66 1.71 3.14 31.53
CA LYS A 66 0.58 2.29 31.12
C LYS A 66 -0.54 3.12 30.46
N ASN A 67 -0.72 4.37 30.90
CA ASN A 67 -1.74 5.25 30.34
C ASN A 67 -1.41 5.66 28.90
N SER A 68 -0.13 5.96 28.59
CA SER A 68 0.27 6.17 27.19
C SER A 68 0.00 4.95 26.33
N GLY A 69 0.19 3.72 26.85
CA GLY A 69 -0.16 2.51 26.13
C GLY A 69 -1.65 2.41 25.78
N VAL A 70 -2.53 2.69 26.76
CA VAL A 70 -3.99 2.67 26.55
C VAL A 70 -4.46 3.74 25.56
N GLU A 71 -3.89 4.93 25.64
CA GLU A 71 -4.19 6.04 24.74
C GLU A 71 -3.75 5.74 23.29
N LEU A 72 -2.54 5.21 23.12
CA LEU A 72 -2.05 4.76 21.82
C LEU A 72 -2.91 3.62 21.24
N MET A 73 -3.32 2.65 22.06
CA MET A 73 -4.23 1.57 21.64
C MET A 73 -5.59 2.10 21.19
N HIS A 74 -6.10 3.15 21.84
CA HIS A 74 -7.35 3.78 21.42
C HIS A 74 -7.22 4.40 20.02
N GLU A 75 -6.14 5.12 19.75
CA GLU A 75 -5.84 5.65 18.41
C GLU A 75 -5.65 4.52 17.39
N ALA A 76 -4.97 3.42 17.76
CA ALA A 76 -4.82 2.23 16.92
C ALA A 76 -6.18 1.65 16.49
N HIS A 77 -7.09 1.53 17.45
CA HIS A 77 -8.43 1.03 17.24
C HIS A 77 -9.23 1.96 16.31
N MET A 78 -9.10 3.28 16.46
CA MET A 78 -9.70 4.27 15.54
C MET A 78 -9.09 4.23 14.14
N GLY A 79 -7.79 3.91 14.04
CA GLY A 79 -7.07 3.78 12.79
C GLY A 79 -7.19 2.42 12.08
N ASN A 80 -7.88 1.45 12.67
CA ASN A 80 -7.98 0.07 12.20
C ASN A 80 -6.61 -0.61 11.97
N TYR A 81 -5.74 -0.52 12.97
CA TYR A 81 -4.48 -1.25 13.03
C TYR A 81 -4.14 -1.66 14.46
N CYS A 82 -3.32 -2.70 14.61
CA CYS A 82 -2.76 -3.08 15.91
C CYS A 82 -1.40 -2.42 16.09
N LEU A 83 -1.10 -1.95 17.30
CA LEU A 83 0.21 -1.41 17.65
C LEU A 83 0.63 -1.92 19.01
N THR A 84 1.93 -2.16 19.15
CA THR A 84 2.54 -2.53 20.43
C THR A 84 3.58 -1.48 20.80
N LEU A 85 3.51 -0.96 22.03
CA LEU A 85 4.46 0.05 22.52
C LEU A 85 5.56 -0.62 23.35
N LEU A 86 6.80 -0.49 22.87
CA LEU A 86 8.01 -0.97 23.54
C LEU A 86 8.94 0.21 23.82
N ASP A 87 9.57 0.25 25.00
CA ASP A 87 10.69 1.18 25.25
C ASP A 87 12.03 0.61 24.72
N ILE A 88 13.09 1.39 24.87
CA ILE A 88 14.46 1.04 24.46
C ILE A 88 14.98 -0.25 25.13
N ASN A 89 14.43 -0.64 26.26
CA ASN A 89 14.77 -1.86 27.01
C ASN A 89 13.84 -3.03 26.65
N LYS A 90 13.03 -2.89 25.60
CA LYS A 90 11.97 -3.82 25.19
C LYS A 90 10.90 -4.04 26.26
N LYS A 91 10.74 -3.11 27.19
CA LYS A 91 9.64 -3.18 28.16
C LYS A 91 8.35 -2.76 27.48
N LEU A 92 7.33 -3.60 27.67
CA LEU A 92 6.01 -3.46 27.08
C LEU A 92 5.12 -2.52 27.90
N TYR A 93 4.43 -1.59 27.22
CA TYR A 93 3.51 -0.65 27.86
C TYR A 93 2.06 -0.73 27.34
N GLY A 94 1.79 -1.53 26.31
CA GLY A 94 0.46 -1.81 25.75
C GLY A 94 0.55 -2.81 24.58
N VAL A 95 -0.49 -3.63 24.38
CA VAL A 95 -0.60 -4.69 23.33
C VAL A 95 -1.75 -4.39 22.40
#